data_AF-A0A838ZDS4-F1
#
_entry.id   AF-A0A838ZDS4-F1
#
_cell.length_a   1.000
_cell.length_b   1.000
_cell.length_c   1.000
_cell.angle_alpha   90.00
_cell.angle_beta   90.00
_cell.angle_gamma   90.00
#
_symmetry.space_group_name_H-M   'P 1'
#
loop_
_entity.id
_entity.type
_entity.pdbx_description
1 polymer ?
#
loop_
_entity_poly.entity_id
_entity_poly.type
_entity_poly.pdbx_seq_one_letter_code
_entity_poly.pdbx_strand_id
1 'polypeptide(L)'
;MKLKYSWLILLLVVQVAEAQFSWFGGSTKKKHHEVLLANRAIQIETTQAINNMYNFNYDEAERDFKWLIVKYPEHPIGYFLIGLNEWWKILPDSKNEQYDDACFYNMDKAIDLADDMLDDDNEDKEAAFFMAAAYAVKGRLHSERENWIKAAWASKQAMKYLEKCRGFGDFSPELAIGDGLYNYYSKWIPENYPSLKPMLVFFRKGVKNEGIKQLEYVAQNAFYTRMEAKYFLMQIYSMENQHQKAYYTASQMHSMYPNNSFFHRYAARTAFVLGKADEAETLSQELLNNVNSGKPGYEATSGRYAAYILAYINMNYRHDMAKAKEYYQKTIDFAIQSKVKDSGYFLGANIALGKMAASEKDYTRAIQYFSIVVDNAEKKSDNYKEAKKQIDEIRKLMKTLKKK
;
A
#
# COMPACT_ATOMS: atom_id res chain seq x y z
N MET A 1 -45.99 -56.19 41.31
CA MET A 1 -45.86 -54.79 41.75
C MET A 1 -44.46 -54.59 42.31
N LYS A 2 -43.59 -53.85 41.63
CA LYS A 2 -42.29 -53.25 42.06
C LYS A 2 -41.27 -53.30 40.92
N LEU A 3 -41.35 -52.31 40.02
CA LEU A 3 -40.24 -51.86 39.16
C LEU A 3 -40.68 -50.56 38.48
N LYS A 4 -40.89 -49.51 39.30
CA LYS A 4 -41.20 -48.14 38.81
C LYS A 4 -40.49 -47.00 39.57
N TYR A 5 -39.50 -47.30 40.42
CA TYR A 5 -38.79 -46.26 41.19
C TYR A 5 -37.26 -46.23 41.00
N SER A 6 -36.69 -47.01 40.07
CA SER A 6 -35.23 -47.06 39.89
C SER A 6 -34.66 -45.96 38.97
N TRP A 7 -35.49 -45.27 38.17
CA TRP A 7 -35.03 -44.22 37.26
C TRP A 7 -35.01 -42.82 37.88
N LEU A 8 -35.86 -42.57 38.89
CA LEU A 8 -35.91 -41.30 39.61
C LEU A 8 -34.74 -41.11 40.58
N ILE A 9 -34.22 -42.20 41.16
CA ILE A 9 -33.05 -42.14 42.06
C ILE A 9 -31.76 -41.90 41.27
N LEU A 10 -31.64 -42.45 40.04
CA LEU A 10 -30.48 -42.20 39.18
C LEU A 10 -30.44 -40.74 38.68
N LEU A 11 -31.59 -40.14 38.38
CA LEU A 11 -31.69 -38.73 37.99
C LEU A 11 -31.35 -37.75 39.14
N LEU A 12 -31.74 -38.08 40.38
CA LEU A 12 -31.42 -37.26 41.56
C LEU A 12 -29.93 -37.36 41.96
N VAL A 13 -29.29 -38.52 41.78
CA VAL A 13 -27.85 -38.67 42.09
C VAL A 13 -26.97 -37.96 41.06
N VAL A 14 -27.40 -37.87 39.79
CA VAL A 14 -26.69 -37.09 38.75
C VAL A 14 -26.80 -35.59 38.99
N GLN A 15 -27.97 -35.07 39.39
CA GLN A 15 -28.14 -33.64 39.69
C GLN A 15 -27.35 -33.17 40.92
N VAL A 16 -27.17 -34.03 41.94
CA VAL A 16 -26.37 -33.70 43.12
C VAL A 16 -24.86 -33.76 42.81
N ALA A 17 -24.43 -34.64 41.90
CA ALA A 17 -23.05 -34.68 41.41
C ALA A 17 -22.70 -33.43 40.57
N GLU A 18 -23.61 -32.96 39.71
CA GLU A 18 -23.44 -31.70 38.96
C GLU A 18 -23.41 -30.47 39.88
N ALA A 19 -24.24 -30.45 40.93
CA ALA A 19 -24.25 -29.36 41.91
C ALA A 19 -23.00 -29.30 42.79
N GLN A 20 -22.39 -30.43 43.14
CA GLN A 20 -21.12 -30.46 43.89
C GLN A 20 -19.90 -30.17 43.01
N PHE A 21 -19.92 -30.53 41.72
CA PHE A 21 -18.85 -30.19 40.77
C PHE A 21 -18.86 -28.68 40.41
N SER A 22 -20.04 -28.05 40.44
CA SER A 22 -20.18 -26.59 40.28
C SER A 22 -19.61 -25.77 41.45
N TRP A 23 -19.33 -26.38 42.61
CA TRP A 23 -18.80 -25.67 43.79
C TRP A 23 -17.26 -25.65 43.84
N PHE A 24 -16.60 -26.61 43.17
CA PHE A 24 -15.13 -26.65 43.01
C PHE A 24 -14.66 -26.24 41.62
N GLY A 25 -15.53 -26.26 40.60
CA GLY A 25 -15.30 -25.61 39.33
C GLY A 25 -15.66 -24.13 39.46
N GLY A 26 -14.70 -23.29 39.80
CA GLY A 26 -14.85 -21.85 39.63
C GLY A 26 -15.35 -21.59 38.20
N SER A 27 -16.61 -21.18 38.08
CA SER A 27 -17.14 -20.60 36.85
C SER A 27 -16.35 -19.31 36.62
N THR A 28 -15.20 -19.42 35.96
CA THR A 28 -14.57 -18.28 35.30
C THR A 28 -15.51 -17.89 34.18
N LYS A 29 -16.53 -17.09 34.50
CA LYS A 29 -17.14 -16.21 33.50
C LYS A 29 -15.95 -15.45 32.90
N LYS A 30 -15.55 -15.85 31.70
CA LYS A 30 -14.40 -15.28 30.98
C LYS A 30 -14.59 -13.78 30.99
N LYS A 31 -13.64 -13.06 31.59
CA LYS A 31 -13.68 -11.59 31.60
C LYS A 31 -13.53 -11.17 30.15
N HIS A 32 -14.60 -10.65 29.53
CA HIS A 32 -14.42 -9.83 28.33
C HIS A 32 -13.41 -8.74 28.70
N HIS A 33 -12.25 -8.75 28.04
CA HIS A 33 -11.31 -7.67 28.20
C HIS A 33 -11.92 -6.40 27.61
N GLU A 34 -11.45 -5.25 28.07
CA GLU A 34 -11.87 -3.99 27.49
C GLU A 34 -11.46 -3.93 26.02
N VAL A 35 -12.40 -3.57 25.14
CA VAL A 35 -12.16 -3.45 23.71
C VAL A 35 -11.32 -2.20 23.45
N LEU A 36 -10.00 -2.35 23.27
CA LEU A 36 -9.06 -1.21 23.28
C LEU A 36 -9.22 -0.31 22.06
N LEU A 37 -9.56 -0.86 20.90
CA LEU A 37 -9.85 -0.09 19.69
C LEU A 37 -11.06 0.84 19.88
N ALA A 38 -12.06 0.43 20.66
CA ALA A 38 -13.22 1.26 20.96
C ALA A 38 -12.97 2.28 22.08
N ASN A 39 -11.85 2.15 22.82
CA ASN A 39 -11.51 3.04 23.91
C ASN A 39 -11.03 4.40 23.38
N ARG A 40 -11.79 5.46 23.68
CA ARG A 40 -11.48 6.84 23.26
C ARG A 40 -10.18 7.39 23.86
N ALA A 41 -9.83 7.01 25.08
CA ALA A 41 -8.56 7.43 25.68
C ALA A 41 -7.39 6.85 24.88
N ILE A 42 -7.47 5.59 24.46
CA ILE A 42 -6.46 4.96 23.61
C ILE A 42 -6.40 5.63 22.24
N GLN A 43 -7.55 5.91 21.62
CA GLN A 43 -7.59 6.67 20.37
C GLN A 43 -6.86 8.02 20.51
N ILE A 44 -7.13 8.78 21.57
CA ILE A 44 -6.48 10.07 21.82
C ILE A 44 -4.99 9.89 22.08
N GLU A 45 -4.60 8.96 22.95
CA GLU A 45 -3.20 8.66 23.28
C GLU A 45 -2.39 8.26 22.04
N THR A 46 -2.99 7.49 21.12
CA THR A 46 -2.30 6.98 19.91
C THR A 46 -2.36 7.91 18.71
N THR A 47 -3.19 8.95 18.73
CA THR A 47 -3.35 9.89 17.60
C THR A 47 -2.02 10.51 17.19
N GLN A 48 -1.23 10.98 18.16
CA GLN A 48 0.05 11.63 17.87
C GLN A 48 1.05 10.64 17.27
N ALA A 49 1.12 9.42 17.81
CA ALA A 49 2.01 8.37 17.31
C ALA A 49 1.67 7.97 15.87
N ILE A 50 0.38 7.81 15.56
CA ILE A 50 -0.10 7.51 14.21
C ILE A 50 0.24 8.66 13.24
N ASN A 51 0.02 9.92 13.65
CA ASN A 51 0.39 11.07 12.83
C ASN A 51 1.91 11.17 12.62
N ASN A 52 2.71 10.85 13.64
CA ASN A 52 4.17 10.78 13.53
C ASN A 52 4.58 9.72 12.49
N MET A 53 4.00 8.52 12.54
CA MET A 53 4.25 7.45 11.56
C MET A 53 3.95 7.92 10.13
N TYR A 54 2.75 8.46 9.88
CA TYR A 54 2.42 8.96 8.54
C TYR A 54 3.28 10.14 8.11
N ASN A 55 3.77 10.96 9.04
CA ASN A 55 4.68 12.06 8.73
C ASN A 55 6.16 11.65 8.72
N PHE A 56 6.47 10.35 8.74
CA PHE A 56 7.82 9.78 8.72
C PHE A 56 8.71 10.16 9.92
N ASN A 57 8.09 10.57 11.03
CA ASN A 57 8.72 10.71 12.33
C ASN A 57 8.71 9.34 13.02
N TYR A 58 9.41 8.38 12.42
CA TYR A 58 9.27 6.97 12.77
C TYR A 58 9.77 6.63 14.18
N ASP A 59 10.85 7.28 14.62
CA ASP A 59 11.44 7.05 15.93
C ASP A 59 10.50 7.56 17.04
N GLU A 60 9.88 8.74 16.83
CA GLU A 60 8.85 9.27 17.71
C GLU A 60 7.65 8.31 17.80
N ALA A 61 7.15 7.85 16.66
CA ALA A 61 6.01 6.93 16.60
C ALA A 61 6.32 5.60 17.32
N GLU A 62 7.51 5.04 17.09
CA GLU A 62 7.91 3.76 17.67
C GLU A 62 8.04 3.81 19.18
N ARG A 63 8.51 4.93 19.77
CA ARG A 63 8.56 5.11 21.23
C ARG A 63 7.17 4.97 21.85
N ASP A 64 6.16 5.61 21.25
CA ASP A 64 4.80 5.58 21.75
C ASP A 64 4.17 4.19 21.54
N PHE A 65 4.43 3.53 20.40
CA PHE A 65 3.96 2.16 20.16
C PHE A 65 4.58 1.13 21.11
N LYS A 66 5.87 1.29 21.45
CA LYS A 66 6.53 0.47 22.47
C LYS A 66 5.92 0.63 23.85
N TRP A 67 5.46 1.83 24.19
CA TRP A 67 4.75 2.03 25.46
C TRP A 67 3.42 1.27 25.49
N LEU A 68 2.73 1.09 24.36
CA LEU A 68 1.52 0.26 24.30
C LEU A 68 1.82 -1.21 24.61
N ILE A 69 2.98 -1.73 24.21
CA ILE A 69 3.43 -3.08 24.57
C ILE A 69 3.62 -3.19 26.09
N VAL A 70 4.14 -2.16 26.74
CA VAL A 70 4.33 -2.16 28.20
C VAL A 70 2.99 -2.07 28.93
N LYS A 71 2.06 -1.23 28.46
CA LYS A 71 0.77 -1.01 29.10
C LYS A 71 -0.22 -2.15 28.85
N TYR A 72 -0.17 -2.77 27.67
CA TYR A 72 -1.06 -3.84 27.23
C TYR A 72 -0.26 -5.02 26.66
N PRO A 73 0.49 -5.76 27.51
CA PRO A 73 1.44 -6.78 27.06
C PRO A 73 0.81 -7.98 26.36
N GLU A 74 -0.44 -8.28 26.68
CA GLU A 74 -1.22 -9.38 26.10
C GLU A 74 -2.03 -8.95 24.87
N HIS A 75 -1.98 -7.66 24.49
CA HIS A 75 -2.80 -7.12 23.41
C HIS A 75 -1.96 -6.90 22.12
N PRO A 76 -2.48 -7.26 20.93
CA PRO A 76 -1.74 -7.20 19.66
C PRO A 76 -1.39 -5.79 19.18
N ILE A 77 -2.10 -4.75 19.64
CA ILE A 77 -2.01 -3.38 19.13
C ILE A 77 -0.59 -2.81 19.07
N GLY A 78 0.21 -3.02 20.11
CA GLY A 78 1.56 -2.44 20.20
C GLY A 78 2.48 -2.99 19.10
N TYR A 79 2.57 -4.31 18.99
CA TYR A 79 3.34 -4.97 17.94
C TYR A 79 2.79 -4.67 16.55
N PHE A 80 1.46 -4.68 16.38
CA PHE A 80 0.83 -4.35 15.09
C PHE A 80 1.22 -2.95 14.60
N LEU A 81 1.18 -1.93 15.48
CA LEU A 81 1.53 -0.56 15.12
C LEU A 81 3.03 -0.39 14.83
N ILE A 82 3.92 -1.11 15.53
CA ILE A 82 5.35 -1.14 15.18
C ILE A 82 5.54 -1.76 13.80
N GLY A 83 4.88 -2.88 13.50
CA GLY A 83 4.98 -3.48 12.16
C GLY A 83 4.41 -2.58 11.06
N LEU A 84 3.35 -1.80 11.34
CA LEU A 84 2.88 -0.76 10.41
C LEU A 84 3.90 0.37 10.23
N ASN A 85 4.61 0.76 11.29
CA ASN A 85 5.70 1.73 11.23
C ASN A 85 6.79 1.25 10.25
N GLU A 86 7.18 -0.03 10.34
CA GLU A 86 8.12 -0.66 9.40
C GLU A 86 7.56 -0.72 7.97
N TRP A 87 6.28 -1.07 7.81
CA TRP A 87 5.62 -1.04 6.51
C TRP A 87 5.71 0.34 5.83
N TRP A 88 5.48 1.43 6.58
CA TRP A 88 5.56 2.79 6.05
C TRP A 88 6.99 3.18 5.67
N LYS A 89 8.03 2.63 6.31
CA LYS A 89 9.44 2.80 5.91
C LYS A 89 9.77 2.12 4.57
N ILE A 90 9.01 1.12 4.14
CA ILE A 90 9.19 0.41 2.85
C ILE A 90 8.60 1.21 1.67
N LEU A 91 7.47 1.90 1.87
CA LEU A 91 6.73 2.59 0.80
C LEU A 91 7.50 3.64 -0.03
N PRO A 92 8.47 4.39 0.53
CA PRO A 92 9.31 5.30 -0.23
C PRO A 92 10.05 4.64 -1.39
N ASP A 93 10.60 3.45 -1.13
CA ASP A 93 11.33 2.62 -2.07
C ASP A 93 10.98 1.14 -1.85
N SER A 94 10.05 0.63 -2.67
CA SER A 94 9.59 -0.74 -2.55
C SER A 94 10.67 -1.78 -2.86
N LYS A 95 11.82 -1.41 -3.43
CA LYS A 95 12.95 -2.34 -3.62
C LYS A 95 13.87 -2.44 -2.41
N ASN A 96 13.65 -1.60 -1.39
CA ASN A 96 14.35 -1.69 -0.13
C ASN A 96 13.70 -2.77 0.76
N GLU A 97 14.48 -3.80 1.08
CA GLU A 97 14.04 -4.96 1.86
C GLU A 97 14.50 -4.90 3.33
N GLN A 98 15.23 -3.84 3.74
CA GLN A 98 15.87 -3.78 5.06
C GLN A 98 14.89 -3.78 6.24
N TYR A 99 13.62 -3.43 5.99
CA TYR A 99 12.57 -3.35 7.01
C TYR A 99 11.64 -4.58 7.00
N ASP A 100 11.85 -5.52 6.08
CA ASP A 100 10.94 -6.64 5.86
C ASP A 100 10.87 -7.57 7.07
N ASP A 101 12.03 -7.99 7.58
CA ASP A 101 12.11 -8.94 8.70
C ASP A 101 11.49 -8.34 9.96
N ALA A 102 11.72 -7.05 10.22
CA ALA A 102 11.12 -6.33 11.33
C ALA A 102 9.60 -6.21 11.17
N CYS A 103 9.11 -5.92 9.96
CA CYS A 103 7.69 -5.90 9.65
C CYS A 103 7.06 -7.27 9.88
N PHE A 104 7.62 -8.34 9.31
CA PHE A 104 7.11 -9.71 9.49
C PHE A 104 7.12 -10.14 10.95
N TYR A 105 8.22 -9.90 11.68
CA TYR A 105 8.34 -10.23 13.09
C TYR A 105 7.22 -9.60 13.92
N ASN A 106 6.98 -8.30 13.74
CA ASN A 106 5.97 -7.59 14.50
C ASN A 106 4.55 -8.02 14.12
N MET A 107 4.30 -8.33 12.84
CA MET A 107 3.02 -8.89 12.40
C MET A 107 2.79 -10.29 12.97
N ASP A 108 3.84 -11.12 13.05
CA ASP A 108 3.77 -12.45 13.66
C ASP A 108 3.50 -12.36 15.15
N LYS A 109 4.13 -11.42 15.87
CA LYS A 109 3.82 -11.16 17.28
C LYS A 109 2.40 -10.68 17.52
N ALA A 110 1.88 -9.82 16.66
CA ALA A 110 0.48 -9.42 16.72
C ALA A 110 -0.48 -10.58 16.44
N ILE A 111 -0.12 -11.49 15.52
CA ILE A 111 -0.88 -12.70 15.22
C ILE A 111 -0.88 -13.65 16.43
N ASP A 112 0.28 -13.93 17.02
CA ASP A 112 0.41 -14.83 18.18
C ASP A 112 -0.49 -14.34 19.34
N LEU A 113 -0.41 -13.06 19.69
CA LEU A 113 -1.23 -12.48 20.77
C LEU A 113 -2.73 -12.49 20.44
N ALA A 114 -3.10 -12.21 19.19
CA ALA A 114 -4.49 -12.30 18.77
C ALA A 114 -5.00 -13.75 18.73
N ASP A 115 -4.13 -14.74 18.53
CA ASP A 115 -4.48 -16.16 18.57
C ASP A 115 -4.75 -16.59 20.02
N ASP A 116 -3.89 -16.17 20.96
CA ASP A 116 -4.08 -16.38 22.41
C ASP A 116 -5.44 -15.80 22.87
N MET A 117 -5.78 -14.58 22.45
CA MET A 117 -7.08 -13.97 22.74
C MET A 117 -8.26 -14.77 22.15
N LEU A 118 -8.08 -15.38 20.97
CA LEU A 118 -9.11 -16.21 20.33
C LEU A 118 -9.24 -17.60 20.94
N ASP A 119 -8.16 -18.16 21.48
CA ASP A 119 -8.18 -19.39 22.27
C ASP A 119 -8.96 -19.16 23.59
N ASP A 120 -8.78 -17.99 24.18
CA ASP A 120 -9.54 -17.54 25.33
C ASP A 120 -10.99 -17.19 24.99
N ASP A 121 -11.29 -16.46 23.92
CA ASP A 121 -12.64 -16.21 23.44
C ASP A 121 -12.72 -16.32 21.91
N ASN A 122 -13.22 -17.46 21.43
CA ASN A 122 -13.33 -17.71 20.00
C ASN A 122 -14.32 -16.77 19.30
N GLU A 123 -15.12 -15.97 19.99
CA GLU A 123 -15.97 -14.95 19.37
C GLU A 123 -15.40 -13.53 19.46
N ASP A 124 -14.17 -13.37 19.96
CA ASP A 124 -13.52 -12.07 20.09
C ASP A 124 -13.32 -11.38 18.74
N LYS A 125 -14.04 -10.27 18.58
CA LYS A 125 -14.08 -9.49 17.33
C LYS A 125 -12.88 -8.57 17.19
N GLU A 126 -12.27 -8.13 18.29
CA GLU A 126 -11.05 -7.32 18.28
C GLU A 126 -9.85 -8.17 17.91
N ALA A 127 -9.70 -9.35 18.52
CA ALA A 127 -8.67 -10.30 18.17
C ALA A 127 -8.77 -10.72 16.69
N ALA A 128 -9.98 -11.05 16.22
CA ALA A 128 -10.22 -11.34 14.80
C ALA A 128 -9.88 -10.14 13.88
N PHE A 129 -10.13 -8.90 14.30
CA PHE A 129 -9.72 -7.71 13.54
C PHE A 129 -8.19 -7.61 13.40
N PHE A 130 -7.44 -7.74 14.50
CA PHE A 130 -5.98 -7.68 14.46
C PHE A 130 -5.38 -8.82 13.65
N MET A 131 -5.95 -10.02 13.76
CA MET A 131 -5.58 -11.16 12.94
C MET A 131 -5.78 -10.85 11.44
N ALA A 132 -6.93 -10.29 11.07
CA ALA A 132 -7.21 -9.90 9.70
C ALA A 132 -6.22 -8.84 9.18
N ALA A 133 -5.99 -7.81 9.98
CA ALA A 133 -5.12 -6.68 9.63
C ALA A 133 -3.66 -7.11 9.50
N ALA A 134 -3.13 -7.90 10.43
CA ALA A 134 -1.76 -8.38 10.39
C ALA A 134 -1.50 -9.28 9.18
N TYR A 135 -2.39 -10.23 8.90
CA TYR A 135 -2.30 -11.03 7.68
C TYR A 135 -2.42 -10.20 6.40
N ALA A 136 -3.21 -9.12 6.39
CA ALA A 136 -3.31 -8.23 5.25
C ALA A 136 -1.98 -7.49 4.99
N VAL A 137 -1.31 -6.99 6.03
CA VAL A 137 0.02 -6.36 5.91
C VAL A 137 1.06 -7.39 5.41
N LYS A 138 1.08 -8.60 5.98
CA LYS A 138 1.97 -9.68 5.48
C LYS A 138 1.69 -10.02 4.02
N GLY A 139 0.42 -10.13 3.63
CA GLY A 139 0.02 -10.41 2.26
C GLY A 139 0.48 -9.33 1.28
N ARG A 140 0.40 -8.07 1.71
CA ARG A 140 0.88 -6.93 0.95
C ARG A 140 2.39 -6.94 0.78
N LEU A 141 3.15 -7.15 1.85
CA LEU A 141 4.61 -7.24 1.78
C LEU A 141 5.07 -8.43 0.92
N HIS A 142 4.44 -9.59 1.07
CA HIS A 142 4.72 -10.71 0.16
C HIS A 142 4.41 -10.39 -1.31
N SER A 143 3.40 -9.57 -1.59
CA SER A 143 3.08 -9.14 -2.96
C SER A 143 4.15 -8.20 -3.53
N GLU A 144 4.67 -7.26 -2.74
CA GLU A 144 5.81 -6.39 -3.15
C GLU A 144 7.09 -7.19 -3.45
N ARG A 145 7.24 -8.35 -2.82
CA ARG A 145 8.36 -9.30 -3.04
C ARG A 145 8.06 -10.37 -4.07
N GLU A 146 6.92 -10.29 -4.76
CA GLU A 146 6.49 -11.27 -5.76
C GLU A 146 6.38 -12.71 -5.20
N ASN A 147 6.24 -12.85 -3.88
CA ASN A 147 6.05 -14.11 -3.17
C ASN A 147 4.56 -14.54 -3.26
N TRP A 148 4.07 -14.74 -4.49
CA TRP A 148 2.64 -14.88 -4.81
C TRP A 148 1.90 -15.94 -4.00
N ILE A 149 2.53 -17.09 -3.73
CA ILE A 149 1.93 -18.17 -2.95
C ILE A 149 1.71 -17.73 -1.49
N LYS A 150 2.72 -17.12 -0.87
CA LYS A 150 2.63 -16.62 0.51
C LYS A 150 1.65 -15.45 0.60
N ALA A 151 1.66 -14.56 -0.40
CA ALA A 151 0.70 -13.46 -0.50
C ALA A 151 -0.75 -13.96 -0.59
N ALA A 152 -1.02 -14.96 -1.43
CA ALA A 152 -2.35 -15.56 -1.56
C ALA A 152 -2.80 -16.25 -0.28
N TRP A 153 -1.92 -17.00 0.40
CA TRP A 153 -2.24 -17.63 1.67
C TRP A 153 -2.54 -16.60 2.76
N ALA A 154 -1.70 -15.57 2.92
CA ALA A 154 -1.92 -14.51 3.90
C ALA A 154 -3.22 -13.75 3.60
N SER A 155 -3.52 -13.46 2.33
CA SER A 155 -4.78 -12.83 1.91
C SER A 155 -5.99 -13.69 2.25
N LYS A 156 -5.89 -15.02 2.09
CA LYS A 156 -6.95 -15.96 2.50
C LYS A 156 -7.18 -15.94 4.02
N GLN A 157 -6.11 -15.89 4.81
CA GLN A 157 -6.24 -15.75 6.28
C GLN A 157 -6.87 -14.41 6.64
N ALA A 158 -6.40 -13.30 6.07
CA ALA A 158 -6.97 -11.98 6.29
C ALA A 158 -8.49 -11.96 6.07
N MET A 159 -8.95 -12.56 4.96
CA MET A 159 -10.38 -12.67 4.65
C MET A 159 -11.16 -13.57 5.62
N LYS A 160 -10.57 -14.69 6.07
CA LYS A 160 -11.19 -15.59 7.06
C LYS A 160 -11.50 -14.82 8.35
N TYR A 161 -10.54 -14.06 8.86
CA TYR A 161 -10.70 -13.33 10.12
C TYR A 161 -11.52 -12.05 9.95
N LEU A 162 -11.43 -11.38 8.79
CA LEU A 162 -12.32 -10.26 8.46
C LEU A 162 -13.79 -10.68 8.47
N GLU A 163 -14.11 -11.85 7.92
CA GLU A 163 -15.48 -12.39 7.96
C GLU A 163 -15.94 -12.65 9.41
N LYS A 164 -15.01 -13.08 10.29
CA LYS A 164 -15.29 -13.36 11.70
C LYS A 164 -15.60 -12.12 12.52
N CYS A 165 -14.96 -10.99 12.21
CA CYS A 165 -15.25 -9.70 12.85
C CYS A 165 -16.32 -8.87 12.12
N ARG A 166 -16.76 -9.27 10.92
CA ARG A 166 -17.77 -8.54 10.14
C ARG A 166 -19.07 -8.34 10.93
N GLY A 167 -19.67 -7.15 10.78
CA GLY A 167 -20.96 -6.81 11.38
C GLY A 167 -20.88 -6.43 12.85
N PHE A 168 -19.68 -6.38 13.43
CA PHE A 168 -19.49 -5.86 14.78
C PHE A 168 -19.66 -4.34 14.78
N GLY A 169 -20.76 -3.87 15.39
CA GLY A 169 -21.24 -2.49 15.29
C GLY A 169 -20.23 -1.43 15.75
N ASP A 170 -19.50 -1.71 16.82
CA ASP A 170 -18.51 -0.78 17.39
C ASP A 170 -17.32 -0.52 16.45
N PHE A 171 -17.08 -1.40 15.48
CA PHE A 171 -16.03 -1.28 14.46
C PHE A 171 -16.58 -1.06 13.05
N SER A 172 -17.87 -0.77 12.89
CA SER A 172 -18.52 -0.75 11.56
C SER A 172 -17.75 0.10 10.52
N PRO A 173 -17.29 1.34 10.82
CA PRO A 173 -16.45 2.09 9.89
C PRO A 173 -15.08 1.49 9.64
N GLU A 174 -14.43 0.89 10.64
CA GLU A 174 -13.10 0.30 10.52
C GLU A 174 -13.13 -0.98 9.66
N LEU A 175 -14.13 -1.82 9.88
CA LEU A 175 -14.29 -3.10 9.17
C LEU A 175 -14.64 -2.93 7.69
N ALA A 176 -15.29 -1.82 7.35
CA ALA A 176 -15.68 -1.51 5.98
C ALA A 176 -14.48 -1.35 5.03
N ILE A 177 -13.25 -1.12 5.53
CA ILE A 177 -12.06 -1.04 4.68
C ILE A 177 -11.81 -2.36 3.97
N GLY A 178 -11.98 -3.49 4.68
CA GLY A 178 -11.74 -4.81 4.14
C GLY A 178 -12.71 -5.14 2.99
N ASP A 179 -13.99 -4.82 3.19
CA ASP A 179 -15.03 -4.98 2.15
C ASP A 179 -14.74 -4.07 0.94
N GLY A 180 -14.33 -2.83 1.20
CA GLY A 180 -13.99 -1.85 0.16
C GLY A 180 -12.83 -2.31 -0.74
N LEU A 181 -11.73 -2.74 -0.11
CA LEU A 181 -10.57 -3.28 -0.82
C LEU A 181 -10.93 -4.56 -1.57
N TYR A 182 -11.65 -5.47 -0.93
CA TYR A 182 -12.07 -6.73 -1.54
C TYR A 182 -12.93 -6.50 -2.79
N ASN A 183 -13.96 -5.65 -2.67
CA ASN A 183 -14.88 -5.38 -3.76
C ASN A 183 -14.19 -4.77 -4.98
N TYR A 184 -13.20 -3.91 -4.77
CA TYR A 184 -12.41 -3.31 -5.83
C TYR A 184 -11.41 -4.29 -6.44
N TYR A 185 -10.52 -4.85 -5.62
CA TYR A 185 -9.38 -5.62 -6.11
C TYR A 185 -9.75 -7.02 -6.64
N SER A 186 -10.84 -7.62 -6.16
CA SER A 186 -11.37 -8.89 -6.73
C SER A 186 -11.76 -8.76 -8.21
N LYS A 187 -12.02 -7.54 -8.70
CA LYS A 187 -12.26 -7.23 -10.12
C LYS A 187 -11.02 -6.69 -10.81
N TRP A 188 -10.31 -5.76 -10.17
CA TRP A 188 -9.16 -5.11 -10.78
C TRP A 188 -8.00 -6.08 -11.07
N ILE A 189 -7.69 -7.03 -10.16
CA ILE A 189 -6.58 -7.97 -10.34
C ILE A 189 -6.75 -8.85 -11.60
N PRO A 190 -7.86 -9.58 -11.82
CA PRO A 190 -7.97 -10.44 -13.00
C PRO A 190 -8.06 -9.66 -14.32
N GLU A 191 -8.44 -8.38 -14.28
CA GLU A 191 -8.45 -7.49 -15.44
C GLU A 191 -7.02 -7.06 -15.83
N ASN A 192 -6.16 -6.77 -14.85
CA ASN A 192 -4.82 -6.23 -15.08
C ASN A 192 -3.71 -7.30 -15.06
N TYR A 193 -3.94 -8.42 -14.38
CA TYR A 193 -3.03 -9.56 -14.28
C TYR A 193 -3.75 -10.86 -14.65
N PRO A 194 -4.03 -11.10 -15.95
CA PRO A 194 -4.78 -12.28 -16.38
C PRO A 194 -4.16 -13.62 -15.97
N SER A 195 -2.83 -13.68 -15.76
CA SER A 195 -2.11 -14.85 -15.27
C SER A 195 -2.53 -15.28 -13.87
N LEU A 196 -3.04 -14.37 -13.04
CA LEU A 196 -3.48 -14.64 -11.67
C LEU A 196 -4.94 -15.12 -11.58
N LYS A 197 -5.69 -15.10 -12.70
CA LYS A 197 -7.10 -15.55 -12.75
C LYS A 197 -7.34 -16.93 -12.13
N PRO A 198 -6.51 -17.97 -12.36
CA PRO A 198 -6.76 -19.30 -11.80
C PRO A 198 -6.81 -19.32 -10.27
N MET A 199 -5.98 -18.51 -9.61
CA MET A 199 -5.96 -18.42 -8.15
C MET A 199 -7.19 -17.70 -7.58
N LEU A 200 -7.88 -16.91 -8.41
CA LEU A 200 -8.99 -16.05 -8.00
C LEU A 200 -10.38 -16.68 -8.15
N VAL A 201 -10.48 -17.89 -8.75
CA VAL A 201 -11.76 -18.54 -9.06
C VAL A 201 -12.61 -18.82 -7.82
N PHE A 202 -11.97 -19.05 -6.66
CA PHE A 202 -12.65 -19.33 -5.39
C PHE A 202 -13.10 -18.08 -4.64
N PHE A 203 -12.73 -16.89 -5.11
CA PHE A 203 -13.13 -15.64 -4.48
C PHE A 203 -14.49 -15.17 -5.00
N ARG A 204 -15.34 -14.66 -4.10
CA ARG A 204 -16.60 -13.98 -4.45
C ARG A 204 -16.31 -12.79 -5.38
N LYS A 205 -17.17 -12.57 -6.37
CA LYS A 205 -17.02 -11.45 -7.30
C LYS A 205 -17.44 -10.15 -6.62
N GLY A 206 -16.53 -9.19 -6.52
CA GLY A 206 -16.84 -7.84 -6.04
C GLY A 206 -17.41 -6.91 -7.10
N VAL A 207 -17.70 -5.66 -6.70
CA VAL A 207 -18.11 -4.58 -7.59
C VAL A 207 -17.22 -3.36 -7.33
N LYS A 208 -16.45 -2.92 -8.35
CA LYS A 208 -15.49 -1.81 -8.19
C LYS A 208 -16.08 -0.55 -7.57
N ASN A 209 -17.20 -0.09 -8.12
CA ASN A 209 -17.87 1.13 -7.63
C ASN A 209 -18.37 1.01 -6.20
N GLU A 210 -18.80 -0.19 -5.79
CA GLU A 210 -19.18 -0.45 -4.41
C GLU A 210 -17.95 -0.40 -3.49
N GLY A 211 -16.85 -1.00 -3.92
CA GLY A 211 -15.58 -0.93 -3.19
C GLY A 211 -15.09 0.51 -3.00
N ILE A 212 -15.20 1.34 -4.04
CA ILE A 212 -14.87 2.77 -3.95
C ILE A 212 -15.77 3.49 -2.94
N LYS A 213 -17.09 3.28 -2.98
CA LYS A 213 -18.03 3.92 -2.02
C LYS A 213 -17.74 3.50 -0.58
N GLN A 214 -17.43 2.23 -0.37
CA GLN A 214 -17.08 1.71 0.95
C GLN A 214 -15.77 2.34 1.47
N LEU A 215 -14.75 2.46 0.62
CA LEU A 215 -13.52 3.16 0.98
C LEU A 215 -13.75 4.66 1.22
N GLU A 216 -14.60 5.33 0.43
CA GLU A 216 -15.00 6.72 0.65
C GLU A 216 -15.70 6.89 2.02
N TYR A 217 -16.56 5.93 2.39
CA TYR A 217 -17.20 5.90 3.71
C TYR A 217 -16.17 5.75 4.84
N VAL A 218 -15.22 4.82 4.73
CA VAL A 218 -14.13 4.64 5.71
C VAL A 218 -13.30 5.92 5.83
N ALA A 219 -12.90 6.50 4.70
CA ALA A 219 -12.08 7.72 4.65
C ALA A 219 -12.74 8.95 5.30
N GLN A 220 -14.07 8.92 5.50
CA GLN A 220 -14.82 9.98 6.16
C GLN A 220 -15.15 9.65 7.62
N ASN A 221 -15.43 8.38 7.93
CA ASN A 221 -16.06 7.97 9.19
C ASN A 221 -15.17 7.16 10.14
N ALA A 222 -14.18 6.43 9.62
CA ALA A 222 -13.27 5.64 10.45
C ALA A 222 -12.30 6.53 11.23
N PHE A 223 -11.76 6.02 12.33
CA PHE A 223 -10.72 6.65 13.13
C PHE A 223 -9.34 6.14 12.71
N TYR A 224 -9.10 4.83 12.84
CA TYR A 224 -7.78 4.23 12.61
C TYR A 224 -7.49 4.02 11.13
N THR A 225 -8.43 3.41 10.39
CA THR A 225 -8.21 3.01 8.99
C THR A 225 -8.49 4.12 7.97
N ARG A 226 -8.81 5.33 8.45
CA ARG A 226 -9.15 6.49 7.62
C ARG A 226 -8.04 6.83 6.63
N MET A 227 -6.79 6.87 7.10
CA MET A 227 -5.66 7.29 6.29
C MET A 227 -5.25 6.21 5.29
N GLU A 228 -5.40 4.94 5.65
CA GLU A 228 -5.25 3.78 4.77
C GLU A 228 -6.28 3.82 3.64
N ALA A 229 -7.54 4.09 3.96
CA ALA A 229 -8.58 4.24 2.96
C ALA A 229 -8.26 5.38 1.97
N LYS A 230 -7.79 6.54 2.46
CA LYS A 230 -7.32 7.64 1.59
C LYS A 230 -6.11 7.24 0.74
N TYR A 231 -5.16 6.51 1.33
CA TYR A 231 -3.99 5.98 0.64
C TYR A 231 -4.40 5.06 -0.54
N PHE A 232 -5.37 4.17 -0.34
CA PHE A 232 -5.87 3.30 -1.41
C PHE A 232 -6.71 4.08 -2.42
N LEU A 233 -7.63 4.93 -1.97
CA LEU A 233 -8.48 5.75 -2.84
C LEU A 233 -7.66 6.61 -3.81
N MET A 234 -6.58 7.24 -3.35
CA MET A 234 -5.70 8.04 -4.21
C MET A 234 -5.19 7.25 -5.43
N GLN A 235 -4.81 5.98 -5.21
CA GLN A 235 -4.34 5.09 -6.26
C GLN A 235 -5.49 4.59 -7.12
N ILE A 236 -6.59 4.17 -6.50
CA ILE A 236 -7.79 3.69 -7.18
C ILE A 236 -8.36 4.77 -8.11
N TYR A 237 -8.51 6.01 -7.64
CA TYR A 237 -8.93 7.13 -8.46
C TYR A 237 -7.99 7.36 -9.64
N SER A 238 -6.68 7.19 -9.46
CA SER A 238 -5.72 7.31 -10.56
C SER A 238 -5.91 6.19 -11.60
N MET A 239 -6.16 4.95 -11.16
CA MET A 239 -6.39 3.79 -12.04
C MET A 239 -7.74 3.83 -12.76
N GLU A 240 -8.76 4.42 -12.13
CA GLU A 240 -10.10 4.60 -12.70
C GLU A 240 -10.25 5.94 -13.47
N ASN A 241 -9.13 6.62 -13.78
CA ASN A 241 -9.08 7.91 -14.49
C ASN A 241 -9.88 9.05 -13.82
N GLN A 242 -10.16 8.94 -12.52
CA GLN A 242 -10.76 9.99 -11.68
C GLN A 242 -9.67 10.96 -11.19
N HIS A 243 -8.89 11.53 -12.12
CA HIS A 243 -7.67 12.29 -11.81
C HIS A 243 -7.90 13.48 -10.88
N GLN A 244 -9.07 14.15 -10.98
CA GLN A 244 -9.42 15.24 -10.08
C GLN A 244 -9.56 14.80 -8.62
N LYS A 245 -10.21 13.65 -8.38
CA LYS A 245 -10.33 13.08 -7.03
C LYS A 245 -8.96 12.63 -6.52
N ALA A 246 -8.18 11.96 -7.37
CA ALA A 246 -6.82 11.53 -7.04
C ALA A 246 -5.95 12.71 -6.58
N TYR A 247 -5.99 13.82 -7.33
CA TYR A 247 -5.29 15.05 -6.98
C TYR A 247 -5.77 15.64 -5.66
N TYR A 248 -7.08 15.82 -5.47
CA TYR A 248 -7.60 16.41 -4.23
C TYR A 248 -7.19 15.59 -3.00
N THR A 249 -7.32 14.26 -3.08
CA THR A 249 -6.87 13.36 -2.01
C THR A 249 -5.36 13.45 -1.79
N ALA A 250 -4.55 13.43 -2.86
CA ALA A 250 -3.09 13.52 -2.76
C ALA A 250 -2.63 14.84 -2.11
N SER A 251 -3.17 15.97 -2.56
CA SER A 251 -2.85 17.30 -2.00
C SER A 251 -3.25 17.41 -0.54
N GLN A 252 -4.41 16.89 -0.14
CA GLN A 252 -4.81 16.83 1.28
C GLN A 252 -3.83 15.97 2.11
N MET A 253 -3.49 14.77 1.63
CA MET A 253 -2.59 13.88 2.35
C MET A 253 -1.19 14.49 2.50
N HIS A 254 -0.69 15.16 1.46
CA HIS A 254 0.59 15.86 1.52
C HIS A 254 0.54 17.06 2.48
N SER A 255 -0.55 17.83 2.47
CA SER A 255 -0.71 18.96 3.38
C SER A 255 -0.78 18.52 4.85
N MET A 256 -1.38 17.37 5.16
CA MET A 256 -1.42 16.83 6.52
C MET A 256 -0.08 16.21 6.94
N TYR A 257 0.65 15.61 5.99
CA TYR A 257 1.89 14.88 6.24
C TYR A 257 3.01 15.37 5.28
N PRO A 258 3.52 16.61 5.47
CA PRO A 258 4.44 17.23 4.53
C PRO A 258 5.81 16.53 4.42
N ASN A 259 6.20 15.76 5.44
CA ASN A 259 7.45 14.99 5.42
C ASN A 259 7.30 13.63 4.74
N ASN A 260 6.08 13.19 4.43
CA ASN A 260 5.84 11.92 3.75
C ASN A 260 6.14 12.03 2.25
N SER A 261 7.25 11.42 1.83
CA SER A 261 7.69 11.46 0.43
C SER A 261 6.72 10.76 -0.53
N PHE A 262 5.97 9.75 -0.07
CA PHE A 262 4.98 9.06 -0.88
C PHE A 262 3.83 10.01 -1.22
N PHE A 263 3.27 10.71 -0.24
CA PHE A 263 2.20 11.69 -0.47
C PHE A 263 2.68 12.90 -1.26
N HIS A 264 3.89 13.40 -0.98
CA HIS A 264 4.51 14.47 -1.76
C HIS A 264 4.64 14.09 -3.25
N ARG A 265 5.20 12.91 -3.53
CA ARG A 265 5.35 12.37 -4.89
C ARG A 265 4.00 12.23 -5.60
N TYR A 266 2.97 11.76 -4.90
CA TYR A 266 1.63 11.64 -5.50
C TYR A 266 0.98 13.00 -5.76
N ALA A 267 1.18 13.99 -4.89
CA ALA A 267 0.70 15.35 -5.13
C ALA A 267 1.34 15.95 -6.40
N ALA A 268 2.67 15.84 -6.54
CA ALA A 268 3.39 16.30 -7.73
C ALA A 268 2.92 15.58 -9.00
N ARG A 269 2.80 14.24 -8.95
CA ARG A 269 2.36 13.42 -10.08
C ARG A 269 0.94 13.73 -10.51
N THR A 270 0.01 13.88 -9.58
CA THR A 270 -1.40 14.12 -9.89
C THR A 270 -1.62 15.56 -10.39
N ALA A 271 -0.90 16.55 -9.84
CA ALA A 271 -0.85 17.91 -10.38
C ALA A 271 -0.33 17.92 -11.83
N PHE A 272 0.74 17.18 -12.10
CA PHE A 272 1.30 17.01 -13.45
C PHE A 272 0.29 16.41 -14.43
N VAL A 273 -0.40 15.33 -14.03
CA VAL A 273 -1.43 14.67 -14.87
C VAL A 273 -2.60 15.61 -15.20
N LEU A 274 -2.97 16.51 -14.29
CA LEU A 274 -4.01 17.52 -14.52
C LEU A 274 -3.53 18.75 -15.29
N GLY A 275 -2.27 18.80 -15.72
CA GLY A 275 -1.70 19.95 -16.44
C GLY A 275 -1.49 21.18 -15.57
N LYS A 276 -1.48 21.03 -14.24
CA LYS A 276 -1.19 22.11 -13.29
C LYS A 276 0.32 22.36 -13.22
N ALA A 277 0.87 22.93 -14.30
CA ALA A 277 2.31 23.01 -14.53
C ALA A 277 3.07 23.70 -13.39
N ASP A 278 2.64 24.89 -12.94
CA ASP A 278 3.38 25.67 -11.93
C ASP A 278 3.43 24.95 -10.56
N GLU A 279 2.32 24.32 -10.16
CA GLU A 279 2.24 23.54 -8.92
C GLU A 279 3.10 22.27 -9.02
N ALA A 280 3.00 21.55 -10.14
CA ALA A 280 3.79 20.35 -10.39
C ALA A 280 5.30 20.66 -10.43
N GLU A 281 5.70 21.80 -11.01
CA GLU A 281 7.07 22.30 -11.02
C GLU A 281 7.57 22.56 -9.59
N THR A 282 6.80 23.31 -8.79
CA THR A 282 7.14 23.65 -7.41
C THR A 282 7.34 22.39 -6.56
N LEU A 283 6.35 21.49 -6.53
CA LEU A 283 6.44 20.24 -5.76
C LEU A 283 7.60 19.35 -6.25
N SER A 284 7.85 19.30 -7.56
CA SER A 284 8.97 18.51 -8.09
C SER A 284 10.33 19.10 -7.72
N GLN A 285 10.46 20.42 -7.68
CA GLN A 285 11.69 21.06 -7.22
C GLN A 285 11.94 20.78 -5.73
N GLU A 286 10.90 20.84 -4.90
CA GLU A 286 10.98 20.49 -3.48
C GLU A 286 11.34 19.01 -3.27
N LEU A 287 10.76 18.10 -4.05
CA LEU A 287 11.12 16.68 -4.05
C LEU A 287 12.61 16.48 -4.35
N LEU A 288 13.13 17.09 -5.42
CA LEU A 288 14.56 16.98 -5.76
C LEU A 288 15.45 17.58 -4.68
N ASN A 289 15.07 18.71 -4.10
CA ASN A 289 15.83 19.32 -3.02
C ASN A 289 15.92 18.39 -1.80
N ASN A 290 14.82 17.74 -1.42
CA ASN A 290 14.79 16.78 -0.32
C ASN A 290 15.58 15.50 -0.63
N VAL A 291 15.58 15.03 -1.88
CA VAL A 291 16.42 13.91 -2.31
C VAL A 291 17.90 14.28 -2.22
N ASN A 292 18.27 15.46 -2.73
CA ASN A 292 19.66 15.93 -2.74
C ASN A 292 20.21 16.20 -1.33
N SER A 293 19.36 16.56 -0.37
CA SER A 293 19.76 16.76 1.02
C SER A 293 19.81 15.46 1.83
N GLY A 294 19.45 14.32 1.24
CA GLY A 294 19.41 13.02 1.94
C GLY A 294 18.32 12.95 3.01
N LYS A 295 17.21 13.70 2.84
CA LYS A 295 16.10 13.68 3.80
C LYS A 295 15.50 12.27 3.88
N PRO A 296 15.32 11.67 5.07
CA PRO A 296 14.78 10.32 5.21
C PRO A 296 13.46 10.11 4.44
N GLY A 297 13.38 9.00 3.71
CA GLY A 297 12.25 8.67 2.84
C GLY A 297 12.26 9.37 1.48
N TYR A 298 13.13 10.33 1.20
CA TYR A 298 13.25 10.95 -0.12
C TYR A 298 14.35 10.26 -0.95
N GLU A 299 14.00 9.11 -1.51
CA GLU A 299 14.92 8.24 -2.25
C GLU A 299 14.91 8.50 -3.78
N ALA A 300 15.75 7.75 -4.50
CA ALA A 300 15.84 7.78 -5.97
C ALA A 300 14.48 7.62 -6.69
N THR A 301 13.55 6.86 -6.10
CA THR A 301 12.18 6.75 -6.62
C THR A 301 11.51 8.13 -6.70
N SER A 302 11.58 8.95 -5.64
CA SER A 302 11.01 10.30 -5.66
C SER A 302 11.76 11.21 -6.65
N GLY A 303 13.09 11.08 -6.71
CA GLY A 303 13.91 11.81 -7.68
C GLY A 303 13.52 11.54 -9.13
N ARG A 304 13.24 10.28 -9.49
CA ARG A 304 12.82 9.89 -10.84
C ARG A 304 11.54 10.60 -11.30
N TYR A 305 10.51 10.65 -10.45
CA TYR A 305 9.25 11.32 -10.80
C TYR A 305 9.45 12.83 -10.93
N ALA A 306 10.13 13.43 -9.95
CA ALA A 306 10.36 14.87 -9.92
C ALA A 306 11.19 15.34 -11.13
N ALA A 307 12.29 14.65 -11.44
CA ALA A 307 13.12 14.95 -12.59
C ALA A 307 12.32 14.84 -13.90
N TYR A 308 11.49 13.80 -14.07
CA TYR A 308 10.71 13.67 -15.31
C TYR A 308 9.70 14.80 -15.47
N ILE A 309 9.00 15.16 -14.40
CA ILE A 309 8.01 16.25 -14.41
C ILE A 309 8.70 17.57 -14.78
N LEU A 310 9.83 17.89 -14.15
CA LEU A 310 10.61 19.10 -14.46
C LEU A 310 11.11 19.09 -15.90
N ALA A 311 11.57 17.94 -16.41
CA ALA A 311 12.00 17.81 -17.79
C ALA A 311 10.88 18.13 -18.77
N TYR A 312 9.69 17.55 -18.55
CA TYR A 312 8.51 17.79 -19.37
C TYR A 312 8.09 19.27 -19.32
N ILE A 313 8.08 19.87 -18.13
CA ILE A 313 7.69 21.27 -17.95
C ILE A 313 8.67 22.22 -18.66
N ASN A 314 9.97 21.98 -18.49
CA ASN A 314 10.99 22.79 -19.16
C ASN A 314 10.90 22.67 -20.69
N MET A 315 10.64 21.46 -21.21
CA MET A 315 10.50 21.23 -22.65
C MET A 315 9.25 21.92 -23.23
N ASN A 316 8.08 21.72 -22.60
CA ASN A 316 6.80 22.04 -23.22
C ASN A 316 6.23 23.40 -22.83
N TYR A 317 6.59 23.94 -21.65
CA TYR A 317 6.03 25.20 -21.13
C TYR A 317 7.08 26.30 -20.99
N ARG A 318 8.32 25.98 -20.59
CA ARG A 318 9.39 26.97 -20.46
C ARG A 318 10.24 27.11 -21.73
N HIS A 319 10.13 26.14 -22.64
CA HIS A 319 10.94 26.02 -23.86
C HIS A 319 12.46 26.05 -23.58
N ASP A 320 12.88 25.61 -22.40
CA ASP A 320 14.28 25.45 -22.00
C ASP A 320 14.73 24.02 -22.30
N MET A 321 15.17 23.82 -23.54
CA MET A 321 15.62 22.51 -24.02
C MET A 321 16.88 22.01 -23.29
N ALA A 322 17.74 22.91 -22.83
CA ALA A 322 18.96 22.53 -22.12
C ALA A 322 18.62 21.92 -20.76
N LYS A 323 17.77 22.59 -19.96
CA LYS A 323 17.28 22.04 -18.69
C LYS A 323 16.44 20.78 -18.89
N ALA A 324 15.60 20.74 -19.93
CA ALA A 324 14.81 19.56 -20.22
C ALA A 324 15.69 18.31 -20.41
N LYS A 325 16.78 18.43 -21.17
CA LYS A 325 17.75 17.33 -21.34
C LYS A 325 18.40 16.92 -20.04
N GLU A 326 18.86 17.89 -19.25
CA GLU A 326 19.47 17.62 -17.95
C GLU A 326 18.53 16.81 -17.04
N TYR A 327 17.28 17.24 -16.94
CA TYR A 327 16.29 16.56 -16.10
C TYR A 327 15.83 15.21 -16.66
N TYR A 328 15.74 15.05 -17.99
CA TYR A 328 15.50 13.72 -18.57
C TYR A 328 16.67 12.77 -18.29
N GLN A 329 17.91 13.25 -18.35
CA GLN A 329 19.07 12.44 -17.97
C GLN A 329 19.01 12.06 -16.48
N LYS A 330 18.72 13.01 -15.58
CA LYS A 330 18.52 12.72 -14.14
C LYS A 330 17.44 11.68 -13.90
N THR A 331 16.36 11.70 -14.70
CA THR A 331 15.31 10.66 -14.63
C THR A 331 15.87 9.28 -14.90
N ILE A 332 16.72 9.15 -15.94
CA ILE A 332 17.39 7.90 -16.30
C ILE A 332 18.33 7.47 -15.17
N ASP A 333 19.13 8.38 -14.63
CA ASP A 333 20.10 8.09 -13.58
C ASP A 333 19.41 7.57 -12.30
N PHE A 334 18.34 8.24 -11.84
CA PHE A 334 17.53 7.78 -10.70
C PHE A 334 16.85 6.43 -10.94
N ALA A 335 16.38 6.17 -12.16
CA ALA A 335 15.79 4.88 -12.52
C ALA A 335 16.83 3.75 -12.50
N ILE A 336 18.06 4.02 -12.93
CA ILE A 336 19.17 3.07 -12.84
C ILE A 336 19.52 2.80 -11.38
N GLN A 337 19.64 3.85 -10.55
CA GLN A 337 19.94 3.75 -9.12
C GLN A 337 18.91 2.89 -8.37
N SER A 338 17.62 3.09 -8.66
CA SER A 338 16.50 2.32 -8.05
C SER A 338 16.19 1.01 -8.78
N LYS A 339 16.96 0.64 -9.82
CA LYS A 339 16.78 -0.60 -10.62
C LYS A 339 15.39 -0.73 -11.29
N VAL A 340 14.75 0.37 -11.69
CA VAL A 340 13.41 0.40 -12.32
C VAL A 340 13.46 0.87 -13.78
N LYS A 341 14.18 0.12 -14.61
CA LYS A 341 14.43 0.43 -16.04
C LYS A 341 13.25 0.12 -16.97
N ASP A 342 12.23 -0.54 -16.48
CA ASP A 342 10.98 -0.84 -17.18
C ASP A 342 9.90 0.23 -16.94
N SER A 343 10.14 1.17 -16.00
CA SER A 343 9.17 2.22 -15.69
C SER A 343 8.87 3.12 -16.88
N GLY A 344 7.60 3.52 -17.02
CA GLY A 344 7.16 4.44 -18.08
C GLY A 344 7.94 5.77 -18.11
N TYR A 345 8.40 6.25 -16.95
CA TYR A 345 9.23 7.47 -16.86
C TYR A 345 10.64 7.27 -17.43
N PHE A 346 11.28 6.12 -17.17
CA PHE A 346 12.58 5.79 -17.76
C PHE A 346 12.48 5.65 -19.28
N LEU A 347 11.47 4.91 -19.76
CA LEU A 347 11.24 4.72 -21.19
C LEU A 347 10.92 6.06 -21.87
N GLY A 348 10.04 6.86 -21.26
CA GLY A 348 9.66 8.18 -21.77
C GLY A 348 10.84 9.16 -21.83
N ALA A 349 11.72 9.17 -20.82
CA ALA A 349 12.91 10.01 -20.82
C ALA A 349 13.89 9.64 -21.93
N ASN A 350 14.14 8.34 -22.14
CA ASN A 350 14.96 7.87 -23.27
C ASN A 350 14.33 8.23 -24.62
N ILE A 351 13.01 8.08 -24.78
CA ILE A 351 12.32 8.50 -26.02
C ILE A 351 12.51 10.01 -26.25
N ALA A 352 12.33 10.83 -25.21
CA ALA A 352 12.48 12.29 -25.31
C ALA A 352 13.91 12.68 -25.71
N LEU A 353 14.93 12.15 -25.02
CA LEU A 353 16.33 12.40 -25.37
C LEU A 353 16.71 11.88 -26.76
N GLY A 354 16.16 10.73 -27.17
CA GLY A 354 16.34 10.19 -28.52
C GLY A 354 15.78 11.12 -29.59
N LYS A 355 14.58 11.67 -29.37
CA LYS A 355 13.96 12.66 -30.28
C LYS A 355 14.76 13.97 -30.33
N MET A 356 15.23 14.44 -29.17
CA MET A 356 16.10 15.63 -29.10
C MET A 356 17.41 15.41 -29.88
N ALA A 357 18.11 14.30 -29.65
CA ALA A 357 19.34 13.97 -30.37
C ALA A 357 19.11 13.85 -31.88
N ALA A 358 17.99 13.27 -32.31
CA ALA A 358 17.62 13.19 -33.72
C ALA A 358 17.41 14.58 -34.36
N SER A 359 16.76 15.49 -33.65
CA SER A 359 16.56 16.88 -34.10
C SER A 359 17.88 17.65 -34.25
N GLU A 360 18.88 17.30 -33.45
CA GLU A 360 20.25 17.84 -33.51
C GLU A 360 21.13 17.14 -34.53
N LYS A 361 20.57 16.18 -35.28
CA LYS A 361 21.27 15.35 -36.26
C LYS A 361 22.34 14.44 -35.65
N ASP A 362 22.33 14.26 -34.32
CA ASP A 362 23.12 13.24 -33.62
C ASP A 362 22.39 11.89 -33.68
N TYR A 363 22.35 11.33 -34.89
CA TYR A 363 21.63 10.09 -35.19
C TYR A 363 22.18 8.88 -34.43
N THR A 364 23.48 8.87 -34.13
CA THR A 364 24.11 7.78 -33.37
C THR A 364 23.58 7.75 -31.95
N ARG A 365 23.58 8.89 -31.24
CA ARG A 365 23.00 8.96 -29.88
C ARG A 365 21.50 8.74 -29.88
N ALA A 366 20.78 9.25 -30.89
CA ALA A 366 19.35 9.01 -31.02
C ALA A 366 19.02 7.50 -31.07
N ILE A 367 19.74 6.73 -31.91
CA ILE A 367 19.57 5.28 -31.98
C ILE A 367 19.91 4.60 -30.65
N GLN A 368 20.94 5.06 -29.92
CA GLN A 368 21.30 4.49 -28.61
C GLN A 368 20.14 4.62 -27.62
N TYR A 369 19.57 5.83 -27.47
CA TYR A 369 18.43 6.04 -26.57
C TYR A 369 17.21 5.19 -26.94
N PHE A 370 16.85 5.11 -28.23
CA PHE A 370 15.73 4.27 -28.65
C PHE A 370 16.02 2.78 -28.48
N SER A 371 17.27 2.34 -28.62
CA SER A 371 17.64 0.93 -28.41
C SER A 371 17.47 0.54 -26.95
N ILE A 372 17.84 1.42 -26.01
CA ILE A 372 17.57 1.22 -24.58
C ILE A 372 16.07 1.00 -24.33
N VAL A 373 15.21 1.76 -25.00
CA VAL A 373 13.74 1.57 -24.89
C VAL A 373 13.32 0.21 -25.43
N VAL A 374 13.83 -0.20 -26.59
CA VAL A 374 13.54 -1.51 -27.20
C VAL A 374 13.96 -2.67 -26.30
N ASP A 375 15.09 -2.53 -25.61
CA ASP A 375 15.66 -3.58 -24.75
C ASP A 375 14.92 -3.71 -23.40
N ASN A 376 14.27 -2.64 -22.92
CA ASN A 376 13.64 -2.61 -21.59
C ASN A 376 12.10 -2.55 -21.62
N ALA A 377 11.48 -2.16 -22.74
CA ALA A 377 10.03 -2.08 -22.86
C ALA A 377 9.39 -3.42 -23.24
N GLU A 378 8.15 -3.67 -22.78
CA GLU A 378 7.37 -4.79 -23.27
C GLU A 378 7.15 -4.69 -24.79
N LYS A 379 7.37 -5.78 -25.53
CA LYS A 379 7.28 -5.81 -27.00
C LYS A 379 5.93 -5.34 -27.57
N LYS A 380 4.84 -5.45 -26.80
CA LYS A 380 3.49 -5.04 -27.21
C LYS A 380 3.17 -3.59 -26.86
N SER A 381 3.99 -2.94 -26.01
CA SER A 381 3.78 -1.57 -25.56
C SER A 381 3.98 -0.56 -26.69
N ASP A 382 3.36 0.61 -26.55
CA ASP A 382 3.49 1.67 -27.54
C ASP A 382 4.87 2.33 -27.50
N ASN A 383 5.52 2.38 -26.34
CA ASN A 383 6.91 2.83 -26.20
C ASN A 383 7.87 1.98 -27.06
N TYR A 384 7.72 0.65 -27.04
CA TYR A 384 8.52 -0.25 -27.86
C TYR A 384 8.31 0.00 -29.36
N LYS A 385 7.04 0.10 -29.80
CA LYS A 385 6.69 0.33 -31.20
C LYS A 385 7.24 1.66 -31.71
N GLU A 386 7.08 2.72 -30.92
CA GLU A 386 7.59 4.05 -31.25
C GLU A 386 9.11 4.06 -31.37
N ALA A 387 9.83 3.52 -30.37
CA ALA A 387 11.28 3.48 -30.40
C ALA A 387 11.82 2.68 -31.60
N LYS A 388 11.21 1.54 -31.92
CA LYS A 388 11.59 0.73 -33.09
C LYS A 388 11.36 1.49 -34.40
N LYS A 389 10.21 2.17 -34.53
CA LYS A 389 9.90 3.00 -35.70
C LYS A 389 10.93 4.11 -35.89
N GLN A 390 11.27 4.84 -34.82
CA GLN A 390 12.26 5.91 -34.86
C GLN A 390 13.64 5.40 -35.29
N ILE A 391 14.08 4.24 -34.79
CA ILE A 391 15.35 3.61 -35.21
C ILE A 391 15.35 3.33 -36.72
N ASP A 392 14.26 2.74 -37.24
CA ASP A 392 14.17 2.38 -38.66
C ASP A 392 14.16 3.62 -39.57
N GLU A 393 13.47 4.69 -39.17
CA GLU A 393 13.44 5.97 -39.88
C GLU A 393 14.82 6.64 -39.92
N ILE A 394 15.51 6.71 -38.77
CA ILE A 394 16.86 7.28 -38.68
C ILE A 394 17.86 6.47 -39.52
N ARG A 395 17.80 5.13 -39.47
CA ARG A 395 18.67 4.26 -40.28
C ARG A 395 18.45 4.48 -41.78
N LYS A 396 17.20 4.66 -42.23
CA LYS A 396 16.90 5.00 -43.63
C LYS A 396 17.48 6.36 -44.00
N LEU A 397 17.30 7.37 -43.14
CA LEU A 397 17.84 8.72 -43.36
C LEU A 397 19.37 8.71 -43.47
N MET A 398 20.07 8.05 -42.55
CA MET A 398 21.53 7.91 -42.57
C MET A 398 22.04 7.22 -43.86
N LYS A 399 21.34 6.19 -44.35
CA LYS A 399 21.68 5.54 -45.63
C LYS A 399 21.54 6.50 -46.80
N THR A 400 20.49 7.33 -46.82
CA THR A 400 20.30 8.35 -47.86
C THR A 400 21.36 9.44 -47.80
N LEU A 401 21.75 9.88 -46.60
CA LEU A 401 22.81 10.88 -46.41
C LEU A 401 24.19 10.37 -46.85
N LYS A 402 24.49 9.08 -46.70
CA LYS A 402 25.75 8.47 -47.19
C LYS A 402 25.80 8.28 -48.70
N LYS A 403 24.67 8.37 -49.40
CA LYS A 403 24.56 8.23 -50.86
C LYS A 403 24.63 9.58 -51.59
N LYS A 404 24.54 10.69 -50.85
CA LYS A 404 24.81 12.04 -51.31
C LYS A 404 26.24 12.40 -50.92
#